data_AF-A0A382PCH2-F1
#
_entry.id   AF-A0A382PCH2-F1
#
_cell.length_a   1.000
_cell.length_b   1.000
_cell.length_c   1.000
_cell.angle_alpha   90.00
_cell.angle_beta   90.00
_cell.angle_gamma   90.00
#
_symmetry.space_group_name_H-M   'P 1'
#
loop_
_entity.id
_entity.type
_entity.pdbx_description
1 polymer ?
#
loop_
_entity_poly.entity_id
_entity_poly.type
_entity_poly.pdbx_seq_one_letter_code
_entity_poly.pdbx_strand_id
1 'polypeptide(L)'
;MDRRKFLKFTGLGLGSAALLGLGFNRFNILGRENYYLQGNYAPVKEIITEDRLEVVGNIPKDLSGLYLRNGPNPMSPPNIKKYHWFEGEGMLHGVRLDGGKAVWY
;
A
#
# COMPACT_ATOMS: atom_id res chain seq x y z
N MET A 1 -54.14 -2.56 -21.11
CA MET A 1 -53.62 -3.16 -19.85
C MET A 1 -52.14 -2.78 -19.73
N ASP A 2 -51.77 -2.13 -18.63
CA ASP A 2 -50.58 -1.28 -18.51
C ASP A 2 -49.28 -2.07 -18.21
N ARG A 3 -48.20 -1.81 -18.95
CA ARG A 3 -46.91 -2.55 -18.92
C ARG A 3 -46.04 -2.26 -17.68
N ARG A 4 -46.57 -1.53 -16.68
CA ARG A 4 -45.82 -1.05 -15.51
C ARG A 4 -46.07 -1.81 -14.20
N LYS A 5 -46.83 -2.91 -14.20
CA LYS A 5 -47.10 -3.69 -12.98
C LYS A 5 -46.48 -5.09 -12.93
N PHE A 6 -45.85 -5.58 -14.00
CA PHE A 6 -45.32 -6.95 -14.07
C PHE A 6 -43.90 -7.12 -13.48
N LEU A 7 -43.11 -6.04 -13.40
CA LEU A 7 -41.69 -6.11 -13.00
C LEU A 7 -41.41 -6.01 -11.48
N LYS A 8 -42.45 -5.99 -10.63
CA LYS A 8 -42.27 -5.90 -9.17
C LYS A 8 -42.36 -7.23 -8.41
N PHE A 9 -42.71 -8.35 -9.06
CA PHE A 9 -43.04 -9.59 -8.34
C PHE A 9 -42.16 -10.82 -8.62
N THR A 10 -41.13 -10.75 -9.46
CA THR A 10 -40.32 -11.96 -9.81
C THR A 10 -38.80 -11.79 -9.76
N GLY A 11 -38.27 -10.67 -9.24
CA GLY A 11 -36.82 -10.40 -9.23
C GLY A 11 -36.12 -10.39 -7.86
N LEU A 12 -36.84 -10.71 -6.77
CA LEU A 12 -36.32 -10.69 -5.39
C LEU A 12 -36.01 -12.11 -4.87
N GLY A 13 -35.58 -13.01 -5.74
CA GLY A 13 -35.09 -14.33 -5.35
C GLY A 13 -33.58 -14.37 -5.45
N LEU A 14 -32.88 -14.20 -4.32
CA LEU A 14 -31.56 -14.72 -3.90
C LEU A 14 -30.34 -14.77 -4.88
N GLY A 15 -30.50 -14.58 -6.19
CA GLY A 15 -29.43 -14.61 -7.21
C GLY A 15 -28.86 -13.23 -7.54
N SER A 16 -29.50 -12.14 -7.11
CA SER A 16 -29.00 -10.78 -7.33
C SER A 16 -27.76 -10.45 -6.49
N ALA A 17 -27.56 -11.10 -5.33
CA ALA A 17 -26.34 -10.92 -4.55
C ALA A 17 -25.10 -11.51 -5.26
N ALA A 18 -25.25 -12.65 -5.94
CA ALA A 18 -24.15 -13.31 -6.64
C ALA A 18 -23.81 -12.64 -7.99
N LEU A 19 -24.80 -12.09 -8.69
CA LEU A 19 -24.59 -11.33 -9.93
C LEU A 19 -23.97 -9.94 -9.70
N LEU A 20 -24.20 -9.32 -8.54
CA LEU A 20 -23.46 -8.11 -8.16
C LEU A 20 -22.00 -8.42 -7.84
N GLY A 21 -21.70 -9.53 -7.14
CA GLY A 21 -20.33 -9.90 -6.79
C GLY A 21 -19.42 -10.22 -8.00
N LEU A 22 -19.98 -10.83 -9.05
CA LEU A 22 -19.23 -11.21 -10.26
C LEU A 22 -19.30 -10.16 -11.38
N GLY A 23 -20.34 -9.32 -11.39
CA GLY A 23 -20.53 -8.26 -12.39
C GLY A 23 -19.67 -7.03 -12.14
N PHE A 24 -19.40 -6.67 -10.88
CA PHE A 24 -18.59 -5.49 -10.54
C PHE A 24 -17.13 -5.60 -10.99
N ASN A 25 -16.58 -6.82 -11.09
CA ASN A 25 -15.19 -7.00 -11.49
C ASN A 25 -14.98 -7.00 -13.02
N ARG A 26 -16.05 -7.20 -13.82
CA ARG A 26 -15.99 -7.20 -15.29
C ARG A 26 -16.20 -5.84 -15.94
N PHE A 27 -16.83 -4.90 -15.24
CA PHE A 27 -16.92 -3.52 -15.65
C PHE A 27 -16.05 -2.73 -14.70
N ASN A 28 -14.98 -2.13 -15.21
CA ASN A 28 -14.01 -1.31 -14.49
C ASN A 28 -14.66 0.00 -13.93
N ILE A 29 -15.72 -0.13 -13.13
CA ILE A 29 -16.62 0.92 -12.63
C ILE A 29 -16.06 1.53 -11.34
N LEU A 30 -15.10 0.86 -10.70
CA LEU A 30 -14.22 1.44 -9.69
C LEU A 30 -12.92 1.80 -10.42
N GLY A 31 -12.59 3.09 -10.47
CA GLY A 31 -11.52 3.62 -11.31
C GLY A 31 -10.20 2.85 -11.13
N ARG A 32 -9.45 2.66 -12.23
CA ARG A 32 -8.12 2.00 -12.21
C ARG A 32 -7.32 2.50 -11.02
N GLU A 33 -7.05 1.58 -10.09
CA GLU A 33 -6.15 1.86 -9.00
C GLU A 33 -4.74 2.08 -9.57
N ASN A 34 -4.01 3.03 -8.99
CA ASN A 34 -2.64 3.32 -9.44
C ASN A 34 -1.72 2.20 -8.97
N TYR A 35 -1.06 1.52 -9.90
CA TYR A 35 -0.13 0.45 -9.57
C TYR A 35 0.97 0.87 -8.57
N TYR A 36 1.41 2.13 -8.63
CA TYR A 36 2.45 2.70 -7.75
C TYR A 36 1.93 3.19 -6.40
N LEU A 37 0.68 2.89 -6.04
CA LEU A 37 0.10 3.19 -4.72
C LEU A 37 -0.42 1.94 -4.02
N GLN A 38 0.09 0.77 -4.42
CA GLN A 38 -0.41 -0.54 -4.00
C GLN A 38 0.70 -1.51 -3.62
N GLY A 39 0.38 -2.47 -2.74
CA GLY A 39 1.30 -3.51 -2.33
C GLY A 39 2.62 -2.92 -1.81
N ASN A 40 3.74 -3.34 -2.39
CA ASN A 40 5.08 -2.84 -2.02
C ASN A 40 5.31 -1.36 -2.38
N TYR A 41 4.45 -0.76 -3.19
CA TYR A 41 4.47 0.68 -3.53
C TYR A 41 3.44 1.48 -2.73
N ALA A 42 2.70 0.84 -1.82
CA ALA A 42 1.75 1.55 -0.98
C ALA A 42 2.50 2.57 -0.10
N PRO A 43 1.93 3.76 0.13
CA PRO A 43 2.54 4.75 1.01
C PRO A 43 2.74 4.22 2.43
N VAL A 44 3.94 4.42 2.97
CA VAL A 44 4.28 4.16 4.37
C VAL A 44 3.87 5.37 5.19
N LYS A 45 3.07 5.17 6.25
CA LYS A 45 2.54 6.29 7.05
C LYS A 45 3.34 6.51 8.32
N GLU A 46 3.99 5.46 8.78
CA GLU A 46 4.68 5.39 10.04
C GLU A 46 6.09 5.98 9.90
N ILE A 47 6.43 6.87 10.83
CA ILE A 47 7.81 7.27 11.09
C ILE A 47 8.17 6.61 12.40
N ILE A 48 9.16 5.74 12.37
CA ILE A 48 9.55 4.94 13.54
C ILE A 48 11.00 5.19 13.91
N THR A 49 11.30 4.95 15.18
CA THR A 49 12.66 4.83 15.70
C THR A 49 12.68 3.60 16.59
N GLU A 50 13.59 2.65 16.32
CA GLU A 50 13.70 1.42 17.10
C GLU A 50 15.15 1.17 17.50
N ASP A 51 15.37 0.80 18.76
CA ASP A 51 16.69 0.55 19.36
C ASP A 51 16.92 -0.93 19.70
N ARG A 52 15.88 -1.76 19.60
CA ARG A 52 15.94 -3.21 19.80
C ARG A 52 15.75 -3.95 18.48
N LEU A 53 16.79 -3.88 17.66
CA LEU A 53 16.83 -4.57 16.37
C LEU A 53 17.30 -6.02 16.55
N GLU A 54 16.57 -6.96 15.96
CA GLU A 54 17.01 -8.36 15.87
C GLU A 54 18.17 -8.48 14.87
N VAL A 55 19.24 -9.17 15.27
CA VAL A 55 20.39 -9.47 14.41
C VAL A 55 20.53 -10.99 14.30
N VAL A 56 20.41 -11.50 13.08
CA VAL A 56 20.69 -12.91 12.76
C VAL A 56 22.11 -13.02 12.22
N GLY A 57 22.95 -13.82 12.88
CA GLY A 57 24.38 -13.93 12.55
C GLY A 57 25.24 -12.92 13.30
N ASN A 58 26.28 -12.38 12.65
CA ASN A 58 27.23 -11.44 13.28
C ASN A 58 27.50 -10.24 12.37
N ILE A 59 27.45 -9.03 12.95
CA ILE A 59 27.90 -7.80 12.29
C ILE A 59 29.41 -7.64 12.55
N PRO A 60 30.26 -7.40 11.53
CA PRO A 60 31.68 -7.14 11.73
C PRO A 60 31.92 -5.96 12.67
N LYS A 61 32.83 -6.11 13.64
CA LYS A 61 33.09 -5.06 14.65
C LYS A 61 33.65 -3.77 14.04
N ASP A 62 34.39 -3.90 12.95
CA ASP A 62 35.02 -2.78 12.25
C ASP A 62 34.03 -2.02 11.36
N LEU A 63 32.83 -2.57 11.12
CA LEU A 63 31.77 -1.88 10.40
C LEU A 63 31.09 -0.89 11.34
N SER A 64 31.59 0.35 11.33
CA SER A 64 30.97 1.48 12.01
C SER A 64 30.56 2.52 10.99
N GLY A 65 29.26 2.78 10.90
CA GLY A 65 28.72 3.83 10.06
C GLY A 65 27.21 3.99 10.19
N LEU A 66 26.65 4.87 9.39
CA LEU A 66 25.21 5.00 9.21
C LEU A 66 24.89 4.63 7.76
N TYR A 67 24.15 3.54 7.58
CA TYR A 67 23.60 3.17 6.27
C TYR A 67 22.29 3.90 6.06
N LEU A 68 22.19 4.70 4.99
CA LEU A 68 21.00 5.47 4.65
C LEU A 68 20.49 5.10 3.27
N ARG A 69 19.16 4.97 3.15
CA ARG A 69 18.44 4.91 1.88
C ARG A 69 17.38 6.00 1.86
N ASN A 70 17.28 6.71 0.75
CA ASN A 70 16.17 7.60 0.45
C ASN A 70 15.24 6.96 -0.58
N GLY A 71 13.93 7.15 -0.42
CA GLY A 71 12.92 6.76 -1.40
C GLY A 71 11.74 7.72 -1.42
N PRO A 72 11.05 7.84 -2.55
CA PRO A 72 9.82 8.62 -2.64
C PRO A 72 8.71 7.94 -1.81
N ASN A 73 8.03 8.72 -0.97
CA ASN A 73 6.89 8.29 -0.20
C ASN A 73 5.94 9.48 0.00
N PRO A 74 4.72 9.45 -0.53
CA PRO A 74 3.82 10.58 -0.47
C PRO A 74 3.27 10.74 0.95
N MET A 75 3.51 11.88 1.58
CA MET A 75 3.02 12.18 2.93
C MET A 75 1.55 12.63 2.94
N SER A 76 1.08 13.20 1.83
CA SER A 76 -0.31 13.62 1.61
C SER A 76 -1.00 12.73 0.57
N PRO A 77 -2.35 12.65 0.57
CA PRO A 77 -3.08 11.86 -0.43
C PRO A 77 -2.69 12.25 -1.87
N PRO A 78 -2.06 11.35 -2.64
CA PRO A 78 -1.58 11.66 -3.98
C PRO A 78 -2.71 11.61 -5.02
N ASN A 79 -2.48 12.22 -6.18
CA ASN A 79 -3.42 12.10 -7.29
C ASN A 79 -3.35 10.70 -7.92
N ILE A 80 -4.28 9.83 -7.54
CA ILE A 80 -4.34 8.42 -7.98
C ILE A 80 -4.27 8.27 -9.50
N LYS A 81 -4.84 9.20 -10.29
CA LYS A 81 -4.85 9.07 -11.76
C LYS A 81 -3.51 9.40 -12.43
N LYS A 82 -2.61 10.10 -11.75
CA LYS A 82 -1.37 10.64 -12.33
C LYS A 82 -0.09 10.27 -11.58
N TYR A 83 -0.22 9.69 -10.39
CA TYR A 83 0.93 9.40 -9.54
C TYR A 83 1.94 8.49 -10.23
N HIS A 84 3.20 8.88 -10.17
CA HIS A 84 4.33 8.12 -10.68
C HIS A 84 5.24 7.69 -9.52
N TRP A 85 5.91 6.54 -9.67
CA TRP A 85 6.84 6.00 -8.67
C TRP A 85 7.84 7.03 -8.14
N PHE A 86 8.33 7.95 -8.99
CA PHE A 86 9.38 8.92 -8.62
C PHE A 86 8.83 10.19 -7.96
N GLU A 87 7.51 10.30 -7.80
CA GLU A 87 6.86 11.43 -7.14
C GLU A 87 6.64 11.16 -5.65
N GLY A 88 6.55 12.22 -4.85
CA GLY A 88 6.38 12.14 -3.40
C GLY A 88 7.59 12.70 -2.66
N GLU A 89 7.41 12.92 -1.36
CA GLU A 89 8.45 13.42 -0.48
C GLU A 89 9.51 12.34 -0.22
N GLY A 90 10.73 12.75 0.12
CA GLY A 90 11.78 11.80 0.50
C GLY A 90 11.53 11.20 1.88
N MET A 91 11.54 9.88 1.97
CA MET A 91 11.53 9.15 3.23
C MET A 91 12.88 8.44 3.41
N LEU A 92 13.56 8.83 4.48
CA LEU A 92 14.85 8.26 4.85
C LEU A 92 14.64 7.03 5.73
N HIS A 93 15.43 6.00 5.43
CA HIS A 93 15.58 4.82 6.27
C HIS A 93 17.04 4.73 6.64
N GLY A 94 17.32 4.64 7.94
CA GLY A 94 18.68 4.60 8.48
C GLY A 94 18.90 3.34 9.30
N VAL A 95 20.11 2.80 9.29
CA VAL A 95 20.57 1.86 10.35
C VAL A 95 21.94 2.33 10.82
N ARG A 96 22.05 2.67 12.10
CA ARG A 96 23.35 2.92 12.73
C ARG A 96 23.99 1.59 13.11
N LEU A 97 25.17 1.33 12.57
CA LEU A 97 25.98 0.16 12.91
C LEU A 97 27.21 0.59 13.69
N ASP A 98 27.52 -0.06 14.81
CA ASP A 98 28.71 0.24 15.59
C ASP A 98 29.14 -0.94 16.46
N GLY A 99 30.44 -1.25 16.46
CA GLY A 99 31.02 -2.26 17.35
C GLY A 99 30.38 -3.65 17.26
N GLY A 100 29.87 -4.03 16.08
CA GLY A 100 29.17 -5.30 15.87
C GLY A 100 27.69 -5.29 16.28
N LYS A 101 27.07 -4.12 16.46
CA LYS A 101 25.65 -3.96 16.81
C LYS A 101 24.92 -3.13 15.76
N ALA A 102 23.63 -3.42 15.57
CA ALA A 102 22.67 -2.47 15.01
C ALA A 102 22.11 -1.65 16.16
N VAL A 103 22.49 -0.37 16.23
CA VAL A 103 22.26 0.49 17.39
C VAL A 103 20.85 1.08 17.37
N TRP A 104 20.42 1.55 16.21
CA TRP A 104 19.06 2.04 15.99
C TRP A 104 18.73 2.07 14.50
N TYR A 105 17.43 2.10 14.22
CA TYR A 105 16.84 2.39 12.92
C TYR A 105 16.01 3.67 12.99
#